data_AF-A0A3A4QSZ8-F1
#
_entry.id   AF-A0A3A4QSZ8-F1
#
_cell.length_a   1.000
_cell.length_b   1.000
_cell.length_c   1.000
_cell.angle_alpha   90.00
_cell.angle_beta   90.00
_cell.angle_gamma   90.00
#
_symmetry.space_group_name_H-M   'P 1'
#
loop_
_entity.id
_entity.type
_entity.pdbx_description
1 polymer ?
#
loop_
_entity_poly.entity_id
_entity_poly.type
_entity_poly.pdbx_seq_one_letter_code
_entity_poly.pdbx_strand_id
1 'polypeptide(L)'
;MQEIHSPCIEFETGRKLENPKEMGVTFKYLSRWYSTHKEKKNLLRDRNYFSRKLKYQKDPYGAIGRFKTVTIIGVSGTMGSEILKLILREQALPDCKKIQLFGRPKKASQGKDKNFYYALIEKLKDGMGGVLPNIEFVDSYDRVDGELLIMCAGKTIPKGAGKASDRTTLMHENKAIFENCAKSIKENPSHTPEMVIVVSNPNELSAWVFSKYFKRVVAIGPVLDSMRFQREIRDELNLPVEISVDGLVGGNHELKGMAIYKSMLRINCKPPTGQILENVSPTLKKNPDVDEVYNKAYEMVQRGSEGVFNYINGYPIPTRLSIKPLIEYYCGERADFPVGIAVIAIIKAFQSNIRTVITLTKKTCIGENQICLGVPLFISKNGIEEIDLDSIENFRAYRDDEQLFRAVEVFKNKYSCPA
;
A
#
# COMPACT_ATOMS: atom_id res chain seq x y z
N MET A 1 66.10 -16.03 -2.42
CA MET A 1 65.38 -15.34 -1.33
C MET A 1 63.90 -15.50 -1.63
N GLN A 2 63.34 -16.62 -1.20
CA GLN A 2 62.66 -16.84 0.10
C GLN A 2 61.26 -16.21 0.08
N GLU A 3 60.14 -16.93 0.06
CA GLU A 3 59.63 -18.06 0.85
C GLU A 3 58.58 -17.64 1.91
N ILE A 4 57.40 -18.26 1.75
CA ILE A 4 56.46 -18.81 2.75
C ILE A 4 55.70 -17.87 3.72
N HIS A 5 54.36 -18.03 3.75
CA HIS A 5 53.55 -18.56 4.89
C HIS A 5 52.13 -17.98 4.95
N SER A 6 51.13 -18.87 4.78
CA SER A 6 49.93 -18.82 5.62
C SER A 6 50.29 -19.25 7.04
N PRO A 7 49.56 -18.71 8.04
CA PRO A 7 48.82 -19.61 8.92
C PRO A 7 47.41 -19.11 9.29
N CYS A 8 46.52 -20.08 9.55
CA CYS A 8 45.21 -19.94 10.19
C CYS A 8 45.28 -19.31 11.59
N ILE A 9 44.26 -18.56 12.02
CA ILE A 9 43.79 -18.49 13.42
C ILE A 9 42.27 -18.20 13.45
N GLU A 10 41.50 -19.10 14.09
CA GLU A 10 40.12 -18.90 14.60
C GLU A 10 40.15 -18.19 15.96
N PHE A 11 39.14 -17.37 16.31
CA PHE A 11 38.72 -17.17 17.70
C PHE A 11 37.22 -16.87 17.85
N GLU A 12 36.61 -17.60 18.78
CA GLU A 12 35.29 -17.42 19.39
C GLU A 12 35.30 -16.36 20.51
N THR A 13 34.16 -15.67 20.64
CA THR A 13 33.60 -14.98 21.83
C THR A 13 34.32 -13.76 22.45
N GLY A 14 33.55 -12.67 22.62
CA GLY A 14 33.92 -11.55 23.49
C GLY A 14 33.25 -10.24 23.07
N ARG A 15 32.09 -9.90 23.65
CA ARG A 15 31.47 -8.58 23.48
C ARG A 15 32.24 -7.52 24.26
N LYS A 16 32.52 -6.39 23.61
CA LYS A 16 32.16 -5.04 24.12
C LYS A 16 31.96 -4.11 22.93
N LEU A 17 30.75 -3.57 22.83
CA LEU A 17 30.34 -2.48 21.92
C LEU A 17 30.97 -1.17 22.38
N GLU A 18 31.38 -0.31 21.44
CA GLU A 18 30.96 1.10 21.32
C GLU A 18 31.79 1.85 20.27
N ASN A 19 31.19 2.16 19.11
CA ASN A 19 30.91 3.54 18.66
C ASN A 19 30.08 3.51 17.35
N PRO A 20 29.30 4.56 17.03
CA PRO A 20 27.89 4.46 16.70
C PRO A 20 27.70 4.94 15.25
N LYS A 21 27.51 4.00 14.33
CA LYS A 21 26.87 4.28 13.05
C LYS A 21 25.57 3.50 13.01
N GLU A 22 24.69 3.87 13.93
CA GLU A 22 23.31 3.42 13.97
C GLU A 22 22.44 4.22 13.02
N MET A 23 21.42 3.51 12.53
CA MET A 23 20.08 3.94 12.13
C MET A 23 19.77 3.90 10.62
N GLY A 24 19.09 2.82 10.24
CA GLY A 24 18.51 2.62 8.90
C GLY A 24 17.77 1.29 8.78
N VAL A 25 16.96 0.98 9.80
CA VAL A 25 16.16 -0.23 9.96
C VAL A 25 14.82 -0.05 9.25
N THR A 26 14.59 -0.60 8.04
CA THR A 26 13.22 -0.74 7.47
C THR A 26 13.12 -1.62 6.19
N PHE A 27 12.03 -2.40 6.10
CA PHE A 27 11.41 -2.99 4.88
C PHE A 27 12.15 -4.04 4.02
N LYS A 28 12.33 -5.28 4.53
CA LYS A 28 13.11 -6.34 3.87
C LYS A 28 12.54 -7.02 2.61
N TYR A 29 11.28 -6.81 2.20
CA TYR A 29 10.78 -7.37 0.92
C TYR A 29 10.74 -6.37 -0.25
N LEU A 30 11.08 -5.11 0.00
CA LEU A 30 11.16 -4.04 -1.02
C LEU A 30 12.54 -3.36 -1.08
N SER A 31 13.42 -3.56 -0.09
CA SER A 31 14.70 -2.85 0.04
C SER A 31 15.92 -3.52 -0.60
N ARG A 32 15.78 -4.60 -1.37
CA ARG A 32 16.91 -5.28 -2.03
C ARG A 32 17.35 -4.60 -3.34
N TRP A 33 17.49 -3.27 -3.32
CA TRP A 33 17.91 -2.48 -4.50
C TRP A 33 19.26 -1.76 -4.33
N TYR A 34 20.04 -2.08 -3.30
CA TYR A 34 21.46 -1.72 -3.25
C TYR A 34 22.34 -2.85 -2.69
N SER A 35 23.16 -3.45 -3.58
CA SER A 35 24.52 -3.98 -3.37
C SER A 35 24.83 -5.45 -3.75
N THR A 36 25.77 -5.56 -4.70
CA THR A 36 26.79 -6.59 -5.01
C THR A 36 26.45 -8.05 -5.31
N HIS A 37 27.27 -8.61 -6.21
CA HIS A 37 27.20 -9.93 -6.88
C HIS A 37 27.10 -11.19 -5.98
N LYS A 38 27.15 -11.07 -4.64
CA LYS A 38 27.27 -12.23 -3.73
C LYS A 38 25.93 -12.93 -3.39
N GLU A 39 24.77 -12.35 -3.73
CA GLU A 39 23.46 -12.90 -3.34
C GLU A 39 22.84 -13.91 -4.31
N LYS A 40 23.49 -14.20 -5.46
CA LYS A 40 22.99 -15.20 -6.44
C LYS A 40 22.81 -16.61 -5.85
N LYS A 41 23.50 -16.96 -4.76
CA LYS A 41 23.34 -18.27 -4.08
C LYS A 41 22.05 -18.40 -3.25
N ASN A 42 21.36 -17.31 -2.92
CA ASN A 42 20.13 -17.35 -2.09
C ASN A 42 18.82 -17.49 -2.89
N LEU A 43 18.84 -17.27 -4.21
CA LEU A 43 17.67 -17.45 -5.10
C LEU A 43 17.18 -18.92 -5.18
N LEU A 44 18.01 -19.89 -4.76
CA LEU A 44 17.61 -21.30 -4.68
C LEU A 44 16.66 -21.60 -3.49
N ARG A 45 16.58 -20.71 -2.48
CA ARG A 45 15.65 -20.85 -1.34
C ARG A 45 14.21 -20.42 -1.67
N ASP A 46 13.98 -19.69 -2.77
CA ASP A 46 12.67 -19.15 -3.16
C ASP A 46 11.66 -20.21 -3.63
N ARG A 47 12.09 -21.45 -3.90
CA ARG A 47 11.17 -22.49 -4.39
C ARG A 47 10.11 -22.93 -3.35
N ASN A 48 10.28 -22.62 -2.06
CA ASN A 48 9.44 -23.13 -0.97
C ASN A 48 8.96 -22.05 0.04
N TYR A 49 8.89 -20.76 -0.33
CA TYR A 49 8.49 -19.69 0.61
C TYR A 49 7.04 -19.86 1.13
N PHE A 50 6.14 -20.23 0.23
CA PHE A 50 4.86 -20.87 0.57
C PHE A 50 5.01 -22.34 0.19
N SER A 51 4.82 -23.25 1.14
CA SER A 51 5.23 -24.67 1.11
C SER A 51 4.51 -25.55 0.07
N ARG A 52 3.71 -24.95 -0.84
CA ARG A 52 3.11 -25.57 -2.03
C ARG A 52 3.07 -24.55 -3.18
N LYS A 53 3.04 -25.01 -4.43
CA LYS A 53 2.83 -24.14 -5.60
C LYS A 53 1.47 -23.45 -5.48
N LEU A 54 1.46 -22.19 -5.07
CA LEU A 54 0.29 -21.31 -5.17
C LEU A 54 -0.21 -21.32 -6.61
N LYS A 55 -1.50 -21.58 -6.80
CA LYS A 55 -2.16 -21.38 -8.09
C LYS A 55 -2.47 -19.90 -8.25
N TYR A 56 -2.52 -19.45 -9.49
CA TYR A 56 -2.79 -18.06 -9.79
C TYR A 56 -3.35 -17.90 -11.21
N GLN A 57 -4.15 -16.86 -11.39
CA GLN A 57 -4.58 -16.40 -12.70
C GLN A 57 -3.57 -15.39 -13.22
N LYS A 58 -3.00 -15.64 -14.40
CA LYS A 58 -2.08 -14.70 -15.07
C LYS A 58 -2.80 -13.42 -15.48
N ASP A 59 -2.04 -12.33 -15.59
CA ASP A 59 -2.53 -11.10 -16.20
C ASP A 59 -2.97 -11.38 -17.65
N PRO A 60 -4.26 -11.17 -18.01
CA PRO A 60 -4.74 -11.45 -19.36
C PRO A 60 -4.22 -10.46 -20.41
N TYR A 61 -3.59 -9.36 -19.98
CA TYR A 61 -3.12 -8.28 -20.86
C TYR A 61 -1.61 -8.35 -21.14
N GLY A 62 -0.91 -9.36 -20.61
CA GLY A 62 0.53 -9.55 -20.81
C GLY A 62 1.39 -8.64 -19.94
N ALA A 63 2.66 -8.48 -20.32
CA ALA A 63 3.63 -7.70 -19.55
C ALA A 63 3.28 -6.19 -19.49
N ILE A 64 3.57 -5.58 -18.35
CA ILE A 64 3.63 -4.13 -18.15
C ILE A 64 5.05 -3.71 -18.54
N GLY A 65 5.16 -2.77 -19.48
CA GLY A 65 6.44 -2.21 -19.88
C GLY A 65 7.10 -1.38 -18.78
N ARG A 66 8.24 -0.76 -19.08
CA ARG A 66 8.74 0.32 -18.23
C ARG A 66 7.97 1.60 -18.54
N PHE A 67 7.49 2.29 -17.52
CA PHE A 67 6.72 3.52 -17.68
C PHE A 67 7.62 4.70 -18.09
N LYS A 68 7.45 5.18 -19.33
CA LYS A 68 8.12 6.36 -19.88
C LYS A 68 7.37 7.65 -19.57
N THR A 69 6.04 7.59 -19.44
CA THR A 69 5.20 8.72 -19.08
C THR A 69 4.36 8.39 -17.86
N VAL A 70 4.27 9.33 -16.92
CA VAL A 70 3.47 9.19 -15.70
C VAL A 70 2.61 10.42 -15.52
N THR A 71 1.33 10.23 -15.18
CA THR A 71 0.44 11.33 -14.81
C THR A 71 0.02 11.17 -13.36
N ILE A 72 0.23 12.21 -12.56
CA ILE A 72 -0.24 12.26 -11.16
C ILE A 72 -1.40 13.25 -11.08
N ILE A 73 -2.58 12.75 -10.73
CA ILE A 73 -3.79 13.56 -10.55
C ILE A 73 -3.92 13.94 -9.08
N GLY A 74 -3.92 15.24 -8.79
CA GLY A 74 -4.08 15.75 -7.41
C GLY A 74 -2.77 16.13 -6.72
N VAL A 75 -1.76 16.58 -7.47
CA VAL A 75 -0.44 16.98 -6.94
C VAL A 75 -0.49 18.22 -6.02
N SER A 76 -1.54 19.05 -6.13
CA SER A 76 -1.76 20.17 -5.22
C SER A 76 -2.19 19.76 -3.81
N GLY A 77 -2.63 18.51 -3.63
CA GLY A 77 -2.85 17.91 -2.32
C GLY A 77 -1.54 17.40 -1.70
N THR A 78 -1.54 17.19 -0.38
CA THR A 78 -0.35 16.73 0.35
C THR A 78 0.10 15.35 -0.11
N MET A 79 -0.84 14.40 -0.26
CA MET A 79 -0.56 13.04 -0.73
C MET A 79 0.09 13.00 -2.12
N GLY A 80 -0.50 13.69 -3.11
CA GLY A 80 0.05 13.72 -4.47
C GLY A 80 1.42 14.39 -4.54
N SER A 81 1.63 15.44 -3.75
CA SER A 81 2.94 16.10 -3.62
C SER A 81 3.99 15.19 -2.97
N GLU A 82 3.62 14.43 -1.94
CA GLU A 82 4.51 13.50 -1.25
C GLU A 82 4.93 12.35 -2.17
N ILE A 83 3.98 11.74 -2.88
CA ILE A 83 4.27 10.69 -3.86
C ILE A 83 5.19 11.21 -4.97
N LEU A 84 4.96 12.41 -5.50
CA LEU A 84 5.83 13.02 -6.51
C LEU A 84 7.26 13.17 -6.00
N LYS A 85 7.43 13.74 -4.80
CA LYS A 85 8.77 13.93 -4.20
C LYS A 85 9.47 12.60 -3.97
N LEU A 86 8.75 11.58 -3.48
CA LEU A 86 9.29 10.25 -3.28
C LEU A 86 9.67 9.58 -4.60
N ILE A 87 8.86 9.72 -5.66
CA ILE A 87 9.19 9.19 -7.00
C ILE A 87 10.54 9.74 -7.46
N LEU A 88 10.74 11.05 -7.33
CA LEU A 88 11.95 11.74 -7.75
C LEU A 88 13.15 11.38 -6.86
N ARG A 89 13.00 11.45 -5.54
CA ARG A 89 14.07 11.18 -4.56
C ARG A 89 14.55 9.73 -4.61
N GLU A 90 13.62 8.78 -4.73
CA GLU A 90 13.92 7.34 -4.75
C GLU A 90 14.28 6.82 -6.14
N GLN A 91 14.26 7.70 -7.15
CA GLN A 91 14.39 7.33 -8.57
C GLN A 91 13.52 6.13 -8.92
N ALA A 92 12.27 6.15 -8.46
CA ALA A 92 11.37 5.00 -8.55
C ALA A 92 10.99 4.65 -9.99
N LEU A 93 11.21 5.58 -10.94
CA LEU A 93 10.88 5.48 -12.34
C LEU A 93 12.09 5.93 -13.19
N PRO A 94 13.18 5.14 -13.26
CA PRO A 94 14.44 5.55 -13.88
C PRO A 94 14.34 5.78 -15.40
N ASP A 95 13.39 5.14 -16.08
CA ASP A 95 13.17 5.30 -17.52
C ASP A 95 12.07 6.33 -17.86
N CYS A 96 11.50 6.97 -16.84
CA CYS A 96 10.49 7.99 -17.04
C CYS A 96 11.12 9.22 -17.69
N LYS A 97 10.57 9.60 -18.84
CA LYS A 97 10.97 10.77 -19.61
C LYS A 97 10.09 11.96 -19.31
N LYS A 98 8.85 11.71 -18.87
CA LYS A 98 7.86 12.76 -18.63
C LYS A 98 6.94 12.47 -17.44
N ILE A 99 6.74 13.46 -16.57
CA ILE A 99 5.76 13.45 -15.50
C ILE A 99 4.76 14.60 -15.70
N GLN A 100 3.48 14.27 -15.86
CA GLN A 100 2.39 15.24 -15.90
C GLN A 100 1.84 15.48 -14.49
N LEU A 101 1.84 16.74 -14.06
CA LEU A 101 1.17 17.20 -12.85
C LEU A 101 -0.22 17.67 -13.23
N PHE A 102 -1.23 16.82 -12.99
CA PHE A 102 -2.61 17.19 -13.31
C PHE A 102 -3.26 17.96 -12.16
N GLY A 103 -3.89 19.08 -12.51
CA GLY A 103 -4.60 19.93 -11.57
C GLY A 103 -5.63 20.84 -12.24
N ARG A 104 -6.79 21.03 -11.61
CA ARG A 104 -7.82 21.93 -12.14
C ARG A 104 -7.45 23.40 -11.87
N PRO A 105 -7.41 24.29 -12.88
CA PRO A 105 -7.35 25.73 -12.72
C PRO A 105 -8.61 26.24 -12.01
N LYS A 106 -8.53 27.41 -11.37
CA LYS A 106 -9.58 27.97 -10.51
C LYS A 106 -11.01 27.87 -11.09
N LYS A 107 -11.85 27.06 -10.44
CA LYS A 107 -13.29 27.27 -10.12
C LYS A 107 -13.77 26.48 -8.88
N ALA A 108 -12.88 25.75 -8.19
CA ALA A 108 -13.21 25.02 -6.96
C ALA A 108 -12.60 25.72 -5.73
N SER A 109 -13.34 25.74 -4.63
CA SER A 109 -13.00 26.37 -3.34
C SER A 109 -11.71 25.84 -2.68
N GLN A 110 -11.06 24.82 -3.24
CA GLN A 110 -9.88 24.15 -2.68
C GLN A 110 -8.71 23.95 -3.68
N GLY A 111 -8.80 24.48 -4.91
CA GLY A 111 -7.77 24.31 -5.94
C GLY A 111 -6.65 25.35 -5.87
N LYS A 112 -5.41 24.95 -6.17
CA LYS A 112 -4.30 25.89 -6.44
C LYS A 112 -4.38 26.38 -7.89
N ASP A 113 -4.01 27.63 -8.12
CA ASP A 113 -3.95 28.23 -9.47
C ASP A 113 -2.83 27.60 -10.32
N LYS A 114 -2.88 27.72 -11.66
CA LYS A 114 -1.85 27.19 -12.58
C LYS A 114 -0.43 27.63 -12.20
N ASN A 115 -0.29 28.87 -11.70
CA ASN A 115 0.98 29.43 -11.25
C ASN A 115 1.63 28.63 -10.11
N PHE A 116 0.83 27.96 -9.27
CA PHE A 116 1.35 27.06 -8.23
C PHE A 116 2.10 25.88 -8.83
N TYR A 117 1.60 25.28 -9.91
CA TYR A 117 2.23 24.11 -10.53
C TYR A 117 3.54 24.50 -11.21
N TYR A 118 3.57 25.64 -11.90
CA TYR A 118 4.83 26.18 -12.46
C TYR A 118 5.85 26.48 -11.35
N ALA A 119 5.44 27.11 -10.26
CA ALA A 119 6.33 27.35 -9.11
C ALA A 119 6.81 26.06 -8.44
N LEU A 120 5.96 25.02 -8.37
CA LEU A 120 6.34 23.71 -7.86
C LEU A 120 7.41 23.07 -8.76
N ILE A 121 7.25 23.14 -10.08
CA ILE A 121 8.23 22.62 -11.04
C ILE A 121 9.59 23.30 -10.86
N GLU A 122 9.64 24.63 -10.72
CA GLU A 122 10.90 25.34 -10.44
C GLU A 122 11.54 24.90 -9.13
N LYS A 123 10.76 24.77 -8.04
CA LYS A 123 11.28 24.26 -6.76
C LYS A 123 11.82 22.84 -6.83
N LEU A 124 11.22 21.99 -7.66
CA LEU A 124 11.71 20.63 -7.86
C LEU A 124 13.05 20.64 -8.59
N LYS A 125 13.25 21.54 -9.57
CA LYS A 125 14.53 21.69 -10.27
C LYS A 125 15.65 22.07 -9.31
N ASP A 126 15.38 23.01 -8.40
CA ASP A 126 16.34 23.43 -7.36
C ASP A 126 16.75 22.24 -6.47
N GLY A 127 15.77 21.48 -5.99
CA GLY A 127 16.02 20.35 -5.08
C GLY A 127 16.70 19.14 -5.72
N MET A 128 16.61 18.99 -7.05
CA MET A 128 17.13 17.82 -7.79
C MET A 128 18.37 18.14 -8.63
N GLY A 129 18.95 19.34 -8.48
CA GLY A 129 20.14 19.75 -9.22
C GLY A 129 19.97 19.72 -10.75
N GLY A 130 18.74 19.95 -11.23
CA GLY A 130 18.41 19.93 -12.66
C GLY A 130 18.26 18.54 -13.31
N VAL A 131 18.51 17.44 -12.59
CA VAL A 131 18.34 16.07 -13.12
C VAL A 131 16.90 15.62 -12.89
N LEU A 132 16.01 16.03 -13.79
CA LEU A 132 14.59 15.70 -13.76
C LEU A 132 14.11 15.15 -15.10
N PRO A 133 13.12 14.25 -15.12
CA PRO A 133 12.31 14.04 -16.33
C PRO A 133 11.63 15.35 -16.73
N ASN A 134 11.12 15.44 -17.95
CA ASN A 134 10.28 16.56 -18.34
C ASN A 134 9.05 16.61 -17.43
N ILE A 135 8.89 17.68 -16.63
CA ILE A 135 7.72 17.86 -15.77
C ILE A 135 6.84 18.95 -16.36
N GLU A 136 5.58 18.62 -16.66
CA GLU A 136 4.62 19.56 -17.24
C GLU A 136 3.33 19.64 -16.42
N PHE A 137 2.67 20.80 -16.47
CA PHE A 137 1.34 20.99 -15.91
C PHE A 137 0.26 20.69 -16.96
N VAL A 138 -0.77 19.96 -16.52
CA VAL A 138 -1.95 19.65 -17.34
C VAL A 138 -3.23 19.95 -16.55
N ASP A 139 -4.19 20.59 -17.19
CA ASP A 139 -5.46 21.02 -16.61
C ASP A 139 -6.71 20.39 -17.21
N SER A 140 -6.56 19.62 -18.29
CA SER A 140 -7.66 18.99 -19.00
C SER A 140 -7.39 17.49 -19.20
N TYR A 141 -8.43 16.67 -19.02
CA TYR A 141 -8.29 15.21 -18.99
C TYR A 141 -7.91 14.62 -20.35
N ASP A 142 -8.29 15.29 -21.44
CA ASP A 142 -7.94 14.92 -22.82
C ASP A 142 -6.44 15.01 -23.11
N ARG A 143 -5.70 15.82 -22.34
CA ARG A 143 -4.24 15.97 -22.44
C ARG A 143 -3.46 14.99 -21.57
N VAL A 144 -4.13 14.11 -20.82
CA VAL A 144 -3.49 13.09 -20.00
C VAL A 144 -2.91 12.00 -20.90
N ASP A 145 -1.61 11.75 -20.77
CA ASP A 145 -0.90 10.78 -21.61
C ASP A 145 0.05 9.81 -20.85
N GLY A 146 -0.10 9.72 -19.53
CA GLY A 146 0.66 8.79 -18.70
C GLY A 146 0.35 7.33 -18.99
N GLU A 147 1.39 6.54 -19.30
CA GLU A 147 1.34 5.07 -19.29
C GLU A 147 1.01 4.54 -17.88
N LEU A 148 1.54 5.22 -16.85
CA LEU A 148 1.13 5.06 -15.45
C LEU A 148 0.29 6.25 -14.99
N LEU A 149 -0.95 5.98 -14.59
CA LEU A 149 -1.83 6.97 -13.97
C LEU A 149 -1.88 6.77 -12.46
N ILE A 150 -1.50 7.79 -11.68
CA ILE A 150 -1.60 7.80 -10.22
C ILE A 150 -2.70 8.78 -9.79
N MET A 151 -3.79 8.24 -9.25
CA MET A 151 -4.96 9.01 -8.85
C MET A 151 -4.94 9.33 -7.35
N CYS A 152 -4.58 10.56 -6.99
CA CYS A 152 -4.55 11.07 -5.62
C CYS A 152 -5.65 12.11 -5.34
N ALA A 153 -6.36 12.59 -6.35
CA ALA A 153 -7.42 13.58 -6.18
C ALA A 153 -8.70 12.97 -5.60
N GLY A 154 -9.19 13.58 -4.54
CA GLY A 154 -10.47 13.26 -3.92
C GLY A 154 -10.72 14.22 -2.77
N LYS A 155 -11.97 14.31 -2.33
CA LYS A 155 -12.32 14.95 -1.06
C LYS A 155 -11.93 14.04 0.09
N THR A 156 -11.73 14.63 1.26
CA THR A 156 -11.41 13.94 2.52
C THR A 156 -12.47 14.24 3.58
N ILE A 157 -12.62 13.35 4.56
CA ILE A 157 -13.51 13.56 5.71
C ILE A 157 -13.09 14.85 6.44
N PRO A 158 -13.98 15.85 6.70
CA PRO A 158 -13.59 17.03 7.47
C PRO A 158 -13.05 16.68 8.86
N LYS A 159 -12.03 17.41 9.34
CA LYS A 159 -11.55 17.28 10.74
C LYS A 159 -12.67 17.78 11.66
N GLY A 160 -13.40 16.86 12.31
CA GLY A 160 -14.58 17.14 13.16
C GLY A 160 -15.86 16.40 12.75
N ALA A 161 -15.87 15.79 11.56
CA ALA A 161 -16.94 14.95 11.05
C ALA A 161 -16.80 13.51 11.56
N GLY A 162 -17.28 13.24 12.77
CA GLY A 162 -17.29 11.91 13.38
C GLY A 162 -18.52 11.05 13.01
N LYS A 163 -19.44 11.55 12.17
CA LYS A 163 -20.74 10.91 11.92
C LYS A 163 -20.78 10.10 10.62
N ALA A 164 -21.59 9.05 10.60
CA ALA A 164 -21.80 8.18 9.43
C ALA A 164 -22.35 8.94 8.19
N SER A 165 -23.13 10.01 8.41
CA SER A 165 -23.67 10.90 7.35
C SER A 165 -22.59 11.53 6.47
N ASP A 166 -21.42 11.78 7.05
CA ASP A 166 -20.31 12.45 6.35
C ASP A 166 -19.58 11.47 5.42
N ARG A 167 -19.65 10.16 5.71
CA ARG A 167 -19.01 9.11 4.89
C ARG A 167 -19.79 8.80 3.62
N THR A 168 -21.13 8.76 3.68
CA THR A 168 -21.99 8.56 2.48
C THR A 168 -21.87 9.75 1.54
N THR A 169 -21.93 10.97 2.06
CA THR A 169 -21.75 12.20 1.27
C THR A 169 -20.38 12.19 0.58
N LEU A 170 -19.31 11.89 1.32
CA LEU A 170 -17.96 11.79 0.76
C LEU A 170 -17.85 10.73 -0.34
N MET A 171 -18.54 9.60 -0.16
CA MET A 171 -18.58 8.52 -1.16
C MET A 171 -19.22 9.01 -2.47
N HIS A 172 -20.36 9.70 -2.41
CA HIS A 172 -21.02 10.26 -3.61
C HIS A 172 -20.15 11.31 -4.31
N GLU A 173 -19.52 12.20 -3.54
CA GLU A 173 -18.67 13.24 -4.11
C GLU A 173 -17.43 12.66 -4.79
N ASN A 174 -16.76 11.69 -4.15
CA ASN A 174 -15.61 11.03 -4.73
C ASN A 174 -16.00 10.13 -5.90
N LYS A 175 -17.18 9.49 -5.89
CA LYS A 175 -17.72 8.79 -7.06
C LYS A 175 -17.76 9.71 -8.28
N ALA A 176 -18.34 10.90 -8.16
CA ALA A 176 -18.43 11.85 -9.25
C ALA A 176 -17.05 12.31 -9.75
N ILE A 177 -16.08 12.50 -8.85
CA ILE A 177 -14.69 12.83 -9.22
C ILE A 177 -14.05 11.69 -10.01
N PHE A 178 -14.18 10.45 -9.53
CA PHE A 178 -13.60 9.27 -10.18
C PHE A 178 -14.25 8.98 -11.52
N GLU A 179 -15.58 9.06 -11.62
CA GLU A 179 -16.32 8.81 -12.86
C GLU A 179 -15.97 9.87 -13.90
N ASN A 180 -15.97 11.15 -13.54
CA ASN A 180 -15.58 12.21 -14.45
C ASN A 180 -14.13 12.05 -14.93
N CYS A 181 -13.20 11.72 -14.04
CA CYS A 181 -11.80 11.48 -14.37
C CYS A 181 -11.65 10.29 -15.33
N ALA A 182 -12.17 9.12 -14.96
CA ALA A 182 -11.98 7.89 -15.72
C ALA A 182 -12.68 7.95 -17.08
N LYS A 183 -13.91 8.48 -17.12
CA LYS A 183 -14.67 8.67 -18.35
C LYS A 183 -13.98 9.66 -19.29
N SER A 184 -13.57 10.83 -18.81
CA SER A 184 -12.96 11.86 -19.66
C SER A 184 -11.64 11.40 -20.29
N ILE A 185 -10.78 10.73 -19.52
CA ILE A 185 -9.51 10.16 -20.04
C ILE A 185 -9.80 9.06 -21.07
N LYS A 186 -10.85 8.26 -20.87
CA LYS A 186 -11.19 7.15 -21.77
C LYS A 186 -11.84 7.62 -23.07
N GLU A 187 -12.66 8.67 -23.03
CA GLU A 187 -13.40 9.16 -24.20
C GLU A 187 -12.52 9.95 -25.18
N ASN A 188 -11.54 10.70 -24.67
CA ASN A 188 -10.61 11.50 -25.49
C ASN A 188 -9.14 11.21 -25.13
N PRO A 189 -8.63 9.99 -25.36
CA PRO A 189 -7.32 9.62 -24.88
C PRO A 189 -6.21 10.22 -25.76
N SER A 190 -5.34 11.04 -25.19
CA SER A 190 -4.01 11.27 -25.77
C SER A 190 -3.16 9.99 -25.71
N HIS A 191 -3.30 9.25 -24.61
CA HIS A 191 -2.76 7.90 -24.45
C HIS A 191 -3.69 7.10 -23.52
N THR A 192 -3.79 5.78 -23.71
CA THR A 192 -4.54 4.92 -22.78
C THR A 192 -3.59 4.42 -21.69
N PRO A 193 -3.84 4.67 -20.39
CA PRO A 193 -3.00 4.16 -19.32
C PRO A 193 -2.83 2.63 -19.38
N GLU A 194 -1.59 2.16 -19.29
CA GLU A 194 -1.25 0.74 -19.17
C GLU A 194 -1.55 0.22 -17.76
N MET A 195 -1.44 1.11 -16.76
CA MET A 195 -1.63 0.83 -15.35
C MET A 195 -2.25 2.05 -14.64
N VAL A 196 -3.29 1.81 -13.85
CA VAL A 196 -3.88 2.82 -12.96
C VAL A 196 -3.67 2.40 -11.51
N ILE A 197 -2.99 3.24 -10.74
CA ILE A 197 -2.86 3.12 -9.29
C ILE A 197 -3.73 4.20 -8.64
N VAL A 198 -4.76 3.79 -7.91
CA VAL A 198 -5.62 4.71 -7.18
C VAL A 198 -5.21 4.76 -5.70
N VAL A 199 -4.99 5.97 -5.22
CA VAL A 199 -4.62 6.26 -3.83
C VAL A 199 -5.81 6.84 -3.06
N SER A 200 -6.68 7.57 -3.76
CA SER A 200 -7.85 8.21 -3.17
C SER A 200 -8.88 7.22 -2.64
N ASN A 201 -9.38 7.51 -1.45
CA ASN A 201 -10.44 6.77 -0.79
C ASN A 201 -11.84 7.17 -1.30
N PRO A 202 -12.85 6.28 -1.24
CA PRO A 202 -12.74 4.86 -0.83
C PRO A 202 -12.05 4.01 -1.92
N ASN A 203 -11.10 3.16 -1.52
CA ASN A 203 -10.31 2.34 -2.44
C ASN A 203 -11.17 1.35 -3.24
N GLU A 204 -12.19 0.76 -2.63
CA GLU A 204 -13.03 -0.22 -3.34
C GLU A 204 -13.93 0.47 -4.39
N LEU A 205 -14.51 1.62 -4.05
CA LEU A 205 -15.28 2.43 -5.00
C LEU A 205 -14.41 2.89 -6.16
N SER A 206 -13.19 3.37 -5.88
CA SER A 206 -12.31 3.91 -6.90
C SER A 206 -11.82 2.81 -7.85
N ALA A 207 -11.40 1.65 -7.32
CA ALA A 207 -11.07 0.48 -8.13
C ALA A 207 -12.27 0.05 -9.00
N TRP A 208 -13.48 0.03 -8.44
CA TRP A 208 -14.69 -0.32 -9.19
C TRP A 208 -14.95 0.64 -10.36
N VAL A 209 -14.92 1.95 -10.10
CA VAL A 209 -15.15 2.97 -11.13
C VAL A 209 -14.10 2.88 -12.23
N PHE A 210 -12.81 2.91 -11.89
CA PHE A 210 -11.74 2.91 -12.88
C PHE A 210 -11.68 1.60 -13.68
N SER A 211 -12.00 0.45 -13.06
CA SER A 211 -12.00 -0.86 -13.76
C SER A 211 -13.07 -0.98 -14.86
N LYS A 212 -14.07 -0.09 -14.90
CA LYS A 212 -15.02 0.01 -16.02
C LYS A 212 -14.39 0.60 -17.28
N TYR A 213 -13.31 1.36 -17.14
CA TYR A 213 -12.70 2.13 -18.23
C TYR A 213 -11.30 1.63 -18.62
N PHE A 214 -10.55 1.05 -17.67
CA PHE A 214 -9.15 0.64 -17.88
C PHE A 214 -8.91 -0.83 -17.52
N LYS A 215 -7.93 -1.43 -18.21
CA LYS A 215 -7.60 -2.86 -18.13
C LYS A 215 -6.96 -3.24 -16.80
N ARG A 216 -5.92 -2.51 -16.39
CA ARG A 216 -5.16 -2.77 -15.15
C ARG A 216 -5.40 -1.64 -14.17
N VAL A 217 -6.17 -1.95 -13.14
CA VAL A 217 -6.53 -1.01 -12.08
C VAL A 217 -6.30 -1.68 -10.75
N VAL A 218 -5.52 -1.03 -9.90
CA VAL A 218 -5.40 -1.36 -8.48
C VAL A 218 -5.60 -0.09 -7.68
N ALA A 219 -6.23 -0.22 -6.53
CA ALA A 219 -6.19 0.79 -5.49
C ALA A 219 -5.31 0.27 -4.35
N ILE A 220 -4.57 1.16 -3.69
CA ILE A 220 -3.55 0.78 -2.70
C ILE A 220 -4.15 -0.02 -1.54
N GLY A 221 -5.41 0.28 -1.18
CA GLY A 221 -6.21 -0.44 -0.20
C GLY A 221 -5.41 -0.92 1.02
N PRO A 222 -5.27 -2.24 1.21
CA PRO A 222 -4.72 -2.79 2.44
C PRO A 222 -3.19 -2.99 2.43
N VAL A 223 -2.46 -2.44 1.46
CA VAL A 223 -0.98 -2.50 1.46
C VAL A 223 -0.40 -1.87 2.73
N LEU A 224 -0.91 -0.70 3.11
CA LEU A 224 -0.46 0.00 4.31
C LEU A 224 -0.91 -0.75 5.58
N ASP A 225 -2.08 -1.40 5.53
CA ASP A 225 -2.55 -2.22 6.63
C ASP A 225 -1.67 -3.46 6.83
N SER A 226 -1.14 -4.03 5.74
CA SER A 226 -0.14 -5.10 5.78
C SER A 226 1.18 -4.63 6.38
N MET A 227 1.64 -3.42 6.01
CA MET A 227 2.82 -2.79 6.59
C MET A 227 2.65 -2.55 8.10
N ARG A 228 1.48 -2.05 8.52
CA ARG A 228 1.12 -1.88 9.93
C ARG A 228 1.04 -3.23 10.65
N PHE A 229 0.45 -4.25 10.03
CA PHE A 229 0.37 -5.60 10.60
C PHE A 229 1.74 -6.20 10.87
N GLN A 230 2.66 -6.08 9.93
CA GLN A 230 4.04 -6.55 10.09
C GLN A 230 4.76 -5.84 11.24
N ARG A 231 4.53 -4.52 11.39
CA ARG A 231 5.05 -3.75 12.53
C ARG A 231 4.44 -4.24 13.84
N GLU A 232 3.13 -4.39 13.94
CA GLU A 232 2.46 -4.86 15.17
C GLU A 232 2.97 -6.23 15.60
N ILE A 233 3.17 -7.16 14.66
CA ILE A 233 3.74 -8.49 14.97
C ILE A 233 5.18 -8.37 15.47
N ARG A 234 5.99 -7.51 14.86
CA ARG A 234 7.37 -7.26 15.30
C ARG A 234 7.39 -6.72 16.73
N ASP A 235 6.57 -5.72 17.01
CA ASP A 235 6.49 -5.07 18.32
C ASP A 235 6.01 -6.07 19.39
N GLU A 236 4.96 -6.84 19.09
CA GLU A 236 4.37 -7.84 20.00
C GLU A 236 5.34 -8.99 20.35
N LEU A 237 6.18 -9.39 19.39
CA LEU A 237 7.19 -10.43 19.58
C LEU A 237 8.55 -9.89 20.01
N ASN A 238 8.69 -8.58 20.18
CA ASN A 238 9.96 -7.88 20.42
C ASN A 238 11.08 -8.35 19.47
N LEU A 239 10.74 -8.48 18.18
CA LEU A 239 11.68 -8.99 17.19
C LEU A 239 12.67 -7.92 16.76
N PRO A 240 13.97 -8.26 16.65
CA PRO A 240 14.95 -7.32 16.15
C PRO A 240 14.75 -7.12 14.63
N VAL A 241 15.21 -5.98 14.12
CA VAL A 241 15.02 -5.58 12.72
C VAL A 241 15.42 -6.63 11.69
N GLU A 242 16.47 -7.38 11.99
CA GLU A 242 17.07 -8.35 11.09
C GLU A 242 16.11 -9.51 10.82
N ILE A 243 15.19 -9.78 11.73
CA ILE A 243 14.15 -10.79 11.57
C ILE A 243 13.04 -10.22 10.68
N SER A 244 12.84 -10.88 9.53
CA SER A 244 11.74 -10.52 8.63
C SER A 244 10.41 -10.90 9.26
N VAL A 245 9.42 -10.04 9.04
CA VAL A 245 8.02 -10.31 9.35
C VAL A 245 7.26 -10.01 8.08
N ASP A 246 6.67 -11.04 7.49
CA ASP A 246 5.97 -10.95 6.23
C ASP A 246 4.53 -11.39 6.49
N GLY A 247 3.60 -10.45 6.40
CA GLY A 247 2.20 -10.65 6.75
C GLY A 247 1.32 -9.81 5.83
N LEU A 248 0.15 -10.35 5.51
CA LEU A 248 -0.77 -9.76 4.55
C LEU A 248 -2.12 -9.51 5.20
N VAL A 249 -2.67 -8.35 4.89
CA VAL A 249 -4.03 -7.95 5.22
C VAL A 249 -4.76 -7.67 3.92
N GLY A 250 -5.96 -8.23 3.78
CA GLY A 250 -6.90 -7.99 2.68
C GLY A 250 -8.24 -7.50 3.19
N GLY A 251 -9.29 -7.75 2.42
CA GLY A 251 -10.63 -7.29 2.75
C GLY A 251 -10.84 -5.81 2.41
N ASN A 252 -11.78 -5.17 3.11
CA ASN A 252 -12.05 -3.75 2.96
C ASN A 252 -11.07 -2.91 3.79
N HIS A 253 -10.69 -1.75 3.26
CA HIS A 253 -9.91 -0.77 4.01
C HIS A 253 -10.84 0.09 4.90
N GLU A 254 -11.38 -0.50 5.98
CA GLU A 254 -12.25 0.18 6.94
C GLU A 254 -12.32 -0.50 8.32
N LEU A 255 -13.09 0.07 9.25
CA LEU A 255 -13.23 -0.41 10.63
C LEU A 255 -13.60 -1.90 10.70
N LYS A 256 -14.55 -2.33 9.87
CA LYS A 256 -15.05 -3.71 9.80
C LYS A 256 -14.72 -4.29 8.43
N GLY A 257 -14.29 -5.55 8.37
CA GLY A 257 -14.07 -6.24 7.10
C GLY A 257 -12.64 -6.25 6.59
N MET A 258 -11.65 -5.88 7.41
CA MET A 258 -10.27 -6.30 7.17
C MET A 258 -10.15 -7.82 7.35
N ALA A 259 -9.35 -8.46 6.51
CA ALA A 259 -9.07 -9.90 6.58
C ALA A 259 -7.56 -10.12 6.77
N ILE A 260 -7.14 -10.64 7.92
CA ILE A 260 -5.74 -10.99 8.15
C ILE A 260 -5.49 -12.40 7.62
N TYR A 261 -4.58 -12.54 6.66
CA TYR A 261 -4.20 -13.84 6.09
C TYR A 261 -3.17 -14.54 6.98
N LYS A 262 -3.63 -15.17 8.06
CA LYS A 262 -2.75 -15.84 9.03
C LYS A 262 -1.97 -16.99 8.41
N SER A 263 -2.57 -17.68 7.45
CA SER A 263 -1.93 -18.73 6.65
C SER A 263 -0.69 -18.24 5.87
N MET A 264 -0.65 -16.94 5.57
CA MET A 264 0.44 -16.31 4.83
C MET A 264 1.46 -15.59 5.72
N LEU A 265 1.28 -15.58 7.05
CA LEU A 265 2.23 -14.99 7.99
C LEU A 265 3.55 -15.79 7.97
N ARG A 266 4.68 -15.09 7.87
CA ARG A 266 6.03 -15.65 7.98
C ARG A 266 6.87 -14.82 8.94
N ILE A 267 7.61 -15.49 9.80
CA ILE A 267 8.65 -14.92 10.65
C ILE A 267 9.97 -15.54 10.21
N ASN A 268 10.91 -14.71 9.76
CA ASN A 268 12.16 -15.15 9.16
C ASN A 268 11.95 -16.21 8.06
N CYS A 269 11.04 -15.90 7.13
CA CYS A 269 10.67 -16.76 6.00
C CYS A 269 10.00 -18.11 6.37
N LYS A 270 9.55 -18.31 7.62
CA LYS A 270 8.89 -19.55 8.05
C LYS A 270 7.53 -19.29 8.69
N PRO A 271 6.53 -20.18 8.55
CA PRO A 271 5.30 -20.09 9.33
C PRO A 271 5.61 -20.03 10.84
N PRO A 272 4.87 -19.24 11.64
CA PRO A 272 5.00 -19.27 13.09
C PRO A 272 4.72 -20.67 13.65
N THR A 273 5.64 -21.19 14.48
CA THR A 273 5.51 -22.49 15.16
C THR A 273 5.99 -22.40 16.60
N GLY A 274 5.57 -23.35 17.45
CA GLY A 274 5.99 -23.42 18.86
C GLY A 274 5.69 -22.12 19.62
N GLN A 275 6.65 -21.66 20.44
CA GLN A 275 6.48 -20.45 21.26
C GLN A 275 6.08 -19.20 20.48
N ILE A 276 6.57 -19.04 19.24
CA ILE A 276 6.21 -17.88 18.41
C ILE A 276 4.70 -17.92 18.10
N LEU A 277 4.18 -19.10 17.75
CA LEU A 277 2.75 -19.25 17.49
C LEU A 277 1.93 -19.04 18.76
N GLU A 278 2.40 -19.53 19.92
CA GLU A 278 1.74 -19.33 21.21
C GLU A 278 1.67 -17.84 21.62
N ASN A 279 2.72 -17.06 21.31
CA ASN A 279 2.76 -15.64 21.62
C ASN A 279 1.88 -14.80 20.66
N VAL A 280 1.86 -15.14 19.36
CA VAL A 280 1.08 -14.40 18.36
C VAL A 280 -0.40 -14.79 18.34
N SER A 281 -0.73 -16.05 18.61
CA SER A 281 -2.12 -16.53 18.46
C SER A 281 -3.14 -15.73 19.29
N PRO A 282 -2.89 -15.40 20.57
CA PRO A 282 -3.79 -14.56 21.37
C PRO A 282 -4.01 -13.17 20.78
N THR A 283 -2.97 -12.58 20.18
CA THR A 283 -2.98 -11.19 19.68
C THR A 283 -3.67 -11.09 18.32
N LEU A 284 -3.86 -12.22 17.64
CA LEU A 284 -4.64 -12.37 16.41
C LEU A 284 -6.08 -12.87 16.63
N LYS A 285 -6.53 -13.02 17.88
CA LYS A 285 -7.92 -13.37 18.16
C LYS A 285 -8.85 -12.20 17.83
N LYS A 286 -10.10 -12.53 17.51
CA LYS A 286 -11.16 -11.53 17.38
C LYS A 286 -11.41 -10.92 18.75
N ASN A 287 -11.38 -9.60 18.80
CA ASN A 287 -11.51 -8.78 20.00
C ASN A 287 -12.95 -8.27 20.18
N PRO A 288 -13.28 -7.35 21.13
CA PRO A 288 -14.66 -6.93 21.40
C PRO A 288 -15.22 -6.10 20.23
N ASP A 289 -16.38 -5.50 20.44
CA ASP A 289 -17.00 -4.63 19.45
C ASP A 289 -16.02 -3.49 19.06
N VAL A 290 -15.54 -3.53 17.81
CA VAL A 290 -14.58 -2.55 17.27
C VAL A 290 -15.17 -1.14 17.30
N ASP A 291 -16.50 -1.01 17.18
CA ASP A 291 -17.16 0.30 17.24
C ASP A 291 -17.08 0.90 18.65
N GLU A 292 -17.25 0.08 19.69
CA GLU A 292 -17.13 0.53 21.08
C GLU A 292 -15.72 1.05 21.38
N VAL A 293 -14.71 0.28 20.96
CA VAL A 293 -13.31 0.67 21.16
C VAL A 293 -13.00 1.94 20.37
N TYR A 294 -13.49 2.06 19.14
CA TYR A 294 -13.32 3.25 18.31
C TYR A 294 -14.00 4.48 18.94
N ASN A 295 -15.24 4.36 19.39
CA ASN A 295 -16.00 5.47 19.96
C ASN A 295 -15.31 6.02 21.21
N LYS A 296 -14.86 5.13 22.10
CA LYS A 296 -14.09 5.53 23.29
C LYS A 296 -12.75 6.17 22.93
N ALA A 297 -12.01 5.62 21.97
CA ALA A 297 -10.77 6.22 21.50
C ALA A 297 -11.01 7.61 20.87
N TYR A 298 -12.09 7.78 20.11
CA TYR A 298 -12.47 9.05 19.53
C TYR A 298 -12.83 10.08 20.61
N GLU A 299 -13.59 9.69 21.63
CA GLU A 299 -13.88 10.55 22.79
C GLU A 299 -12.60 10.98 23.53
N MET A 300 -11.64 10.07 23.69
CA MET A 300 -10.33 10.38 24.27
C MET A 300 -9.60 11.46 23.46
N VAL A 301 -9.62 11.39 22.13
CA VAL A 301 -9.05 12.44 21.26
C VAL A 301 -9.78 13.76 21.45
N GLN A 302 -11.12 13.76 21.47
CA GLN A 302 -11.91 14.99 21.66
C GLN A 302 -11.62 15.67 23.01
N ARG A 303 -11.28 14.90 24.04
CA ARG A 303 -10.89 15.40 25.36
C ARG A 303 -9.39 15.74 25.47
N GLY A 304 -8.61 15.60 24.41
CA GLY A 304 -7.17 15.86 24.42
C GLY A 304 -6.35 14.87 25.25
N SER A 305 -6.81 13.61 25.37
CA SER A 305 -6.14 12.60 26.17
C SER A 305 -4.85 12.09 25.52
N GLU A 306 -3.73 12.23 26.22
CA GLU A 306 -2.41 11.73 25.79
C GLU A 306 -2.33 10.20 25.76
N GLY A 307 -3.21 9.51 26.49
CA GLY A 307 -3.20 8.05 26.64
C GLY A 307 -3.94 7.25 25.56
N VAL A 308 -4.46 7.89 24.50
CA VAL A 308 -5.33 7.23 23.51
C VAL A 308 -4.65 6.06 22.81
N PHE A 309 -3.36 6.18 22.46
CA PHE A 309 -2.64 5.09 21.80
C PHE A 309 -2.29 3.96 22.78
N ASN A 310 -2.03 4.26 24.05
CA ASN A 310 -1.86 3.24 25.09
C ASN A 310 -3.15 2.43 25.29
N TYR A 311 -4.30 3.13 25.28
CA TYR A 311 -5.62 2.48 25.31
C TYR A 311 -5.80 1.54 24.11
N ILE A 312 -5.52 1.99 22.89
CA ILE A 312 -5.66 1.15 21.69
C ILE A 312 -4.65 -0.02 21.70
N ASN A 313 -3.42 0.21 22.18
CA ASN A 313 -2.39 -0.83 22.27
C ASN A 313 -2.77 -1.97 23.23
N GLY A 314 -3.68 -1.74 24.19
CA GLY A 314 -4.19 -2.80 25.07
C GLY A 314 -5.07 -3.85 24.38
N TYR A 315 -5.45 -3.63 23.13
CA TYR A 315 -6.33 -4.51 22.35
C TYR A 315 -5.52 -5.40 21.38
N PRO A 316 -5.92 -6.65 21.10
CA PRO A 316 -5.46 -7.44 19.96
C PRO A 316 -5.24 -6.69 18.64
N ILE A 317 -4.25 -7.16 17.88
CA ILE A 317 -3.74 -6.55 16.64
C ILE A 317 -4.86 -6.24 15.63
N PRO A 318 -5.84 -7.14 15.34
CA PRO A 318 -6.91 -6.80 14.41
C PRO A 318 -7.66 -5.50 14.77
N THR A 319 -7.90 -5.26 16.05
CA THR A 319 -8.56 -4.04 16.54
C THR A 319 -7.66 -2.82 16.41
N ARG A 320 -6.37 -2.96 16.73
CA ARG A 320 -5.39 -1.89 16.53
C ARG A 320 -5.35 -1.44 15.07
N LEU A 321 -5.28 -2.40 14.15
CA LEU A 321 -5.23 -2.14 12.71
C LEU A 321 -6.47 -1.40 12.20
N SER A 322 -7.67 -1.77 12.66
CA SER A 322 -8.91 -1.10 12.28
C SER A 322 -8.99 0.34 12.80
N ILE A 323 -8.51 0.59 14.03
CA ILE A 323 -8.80 1.84 14.77
C ILE A 323 -7.69 2.88 14.66
N LYS A 324 -6.43 2.49 14.85
CA LYS A 324 -5.28 3.42 14.86
C LYS A 324 -5.26 4.37 13.65
N PRO A 325 -5.50 3.92 12.40
CA PRO A 325 -5.43 4.80 11.25
C PRO A 325 -6.42 5.98 11.31
N LEU A 326 -7.63 5.73 11.80
CA LEU A 326 -8.65 6.76 11.94
C LEU A 326 -8.34 7.68 13.13
N ILE A 327 -7.85 7.13 14.23
CA ILE A 327 -7.48 7.92 15.40
C ILE A 327 -6.29 8.84 15.11
N GLU A 328 -5.25 8.35 14.42
CA GLU A 328 -4.13 9.17 13.89
C GLU A 328 -4.67 10.35 13.06
N TYR A 329 -5.65 10.10 12.19
CA TYR A 329 -6.31 11.13 11.40
C TYR A 329 -6.98 12.21 12.24
N TYR A 330 -7.74 11.81 13.26
CA TYR A 330 -8.41 12.76 14.15
C TYR A 330 -7.47 13.49 15.10
N CYS A 331 -6.31 12.89 15.44
CA CYS A 331 -5.21 13.59 16.11
C CYS A 331 -4.54 14.65 15.22
N GLY A 332 -4.89 14.70 13.93
CA GLY A 332 -4.45 15.72 13.00
C GLY A 332 -3.33 15.29 12.05
N GLU A 333 -2.80 14.08 12.24
CA GLU A 333 -1.78 13.48 11.41
C GLU A 333 -2.35 12.81 10.16
N ARG A 334 -1.57 12.81 9.07
CA ARG A 334 -1.96 12.13 7.83
C ARG A 334 -0.97 11.03 7.50
N ALA A 335 -1.46 9.94 6.93
CA ALA A 335 -0.64 8.84 6.46
C ALA A 335 0.10 9.13 5.14
N ASP A 336 0.35 10.40 4.81
CA ASP A 336 0.92 10.84 3.52
C ASP A 336 2.26 10.15 3.22
N PHE A 337 3.19 10.18 4.18
CA PHE A 337 4.49 9.53 4.06
C PHE A 337 4.41 8.00 3.92
N PRO A 338 3.77 7.24 4.84
CA PRO A 338 3.74 5.78 4.72
C PRO A 338 2.93 5.28 3.51
N VAL A 339 1.88 6.01 3.10
CA VAL A 339 1.18 5.73 1.83
C VAL A 339 2.10 5.98 0.64
N GLY A 340 2.85 7.08 0.65
CA GLY A 340 3.86 7.37 -0.36
C GLY A 340 4.87 6.23 -0.53
N ILE A 341 5.43 5.73 0.58
CA ILE A 341 6.33 4.56 0.57
C ILE A 341 5.67 3.33 -0.05
N ALA A 342 4.41 3.05 0.28
CA ALA A 342 3.67 1.93 -0.31
C ALA A 342 3.47 2.09 -1.84
N VAL A 343 3.17 3.31 -2.31
CA VAL A 343 3.06 3.60 -3.75
C VAL A 343 4.39 3.39 -4.46
N ILE A 344 5.50 3.88 -3.90
CA ILE A 344 6.84 3.66 -4.47
C ILE A 344 7.16 2.17 -4.56
N ALA A 345 6.81 1.40 -3.52
CA ALA A 345 7.00 -0.04 -3.50
C ALA A 345 6.25 -0.74 -4.64
N ILE A 346 4.99 -0.38 -4.86
CA ILE A 346 4.16 -0.91 -5.96
C ILE A 346 4.77 -0.55 -7.32
N ILE A 347 5.18 0.70 -7.51
CA ILE A 347 5.82 1.19 -8.74
C ILE A 347 7.11 0.44 -9.05
N LYS A 348 7.98 0.26 -8.04
CA LYS A 348 9.23 -0.51 -8.18
C LYS A 348 8.95 -1.98 -8.50
N ALA A 349 7.93 -2.58 -7.88
CA ALA A 349 7.55 -3.96 -8.13
C ALA A 349 7.10 -4.18 -9.59
N PHE A 350 6.26 -3.29 -10.15
CA PHE A 350 5.83 -3.36 -11.56
C PHE A 350 6.97 -3.17 -12.57
N GLN A 351 8.07 -2.54 -12.19
CA GLN A 351 9.25 -2.42 -13.06
C GLN A 351 10.27 -3.55 -12.87
N SER A 352 10.09 -4.35 -11.82
CA SER A 352 11.01 -5.43 -11.48
C SER A 352 10.67 -6.73 -12.21
N ASN A 353 11.68 -7.56 -12.46
CA ASN A 353 11.49 -8.95 -12.88
C ASN A 353 11.25 -9.91 -11.69
N ILE A 354 10.98 -9.36 -10.51
CA ILE A 354 10.73 -10.11 -9.29
C ILE A 354 9.23 -10.17 -9.08
N ARG A 355 8.76 -11.38 -8.78
CA ARG A 355 7.35 -11.61 -8.50
C ARG A 355 7.07 -11.27 -7.03
N THR A 356 6.51 -10.10 -6.79
CA THR A 356 6.26 -9.59 -5.44
C THR A 356 4.85 -9.94 -4.99
N VAL A 357 4.71 -10.57 -3.82
CA VAL A 357 3.40 -10.78 -3.18
C VAL A 357 2.99 -9.53 -2.43
N ILE A 358 1.79 -9.03 -2.70
CA ILE A 358 1.24 -7.82 -2.08
C ILE A 358 -0.29 -7.92 -2.02
N THR A 359 -0.93 -7.23 -1.09
CA THR A 359 -2.38 -7.07 -1.11
C THR A 359 -2.75 -5.70 -1.66
N LEU A 360 -3.58 -5.69 -2.71
CA LEU A 360 -4.12 -4.47 -3.31
C LEU A 360 -5.61 -4.65 -3.55
N THR A 361 -6.35 -3.55 -3.55
CA THR A 361 -7.76 -3.57 -3.90
C THR A 361 -7.90 -3.59 -5.41
N LYS A 362 -8.57 -4.61 -5.96
CA LYS A 362 -8.88 -4.71 -7.38
C LYS A 362 -10.28 -5.29 -7.58
N LYS A 363 -10.81 -5.18 -8.79
CA LYS A 363 -11.99 -5.95 -9.20
C LYS A 363 -11.62 -7.45 -9.24
N THR A 364 -12.32 -8.25 -8.46
CA THR A 364 -12.04 -9.68 -8.21
C THR A 364 -13.37 -10.45 -8.10
N CYS A 365 -13.29 -11.78 -8.14
CA CYS A 365 -14.40 -12.69 -7.87
C CYS A 365 -14.12 -13.48 -6.58
N ILE A 366 -14.97 -13.31 -5.58
CA ILE A 366 -14.91 -14.08 -4.32
C ILE A 366 -16.20 -14.90 -4.20
N GLY A 367 -16.07 -16.21 -4.40
CA GLY A 367 -17.21 -17.07 -4.70
C GLY A 367 -17.92 -16.58 -5.97
N GLU A 368 -19.23 -16.37 -5.89
CA GLU A 368 -20.05 -15.86 -7.00
C GLU A 368 -20.06 -14.31 -7.08
N ASN A 369 -19.44 -13.63 -6.12
CA ASN A 369 -19.53 -12.18 -5.98
C ASN A 369 -18.43 -11.50 -6.78
N GLN A 370 -18.81 -10.72 -7.80
CA GLN A 370 -17.90 -9.80 -8.46
C GLN A 370 -17.86 -8.45 -7.72
N ILE A 371 -16.75 -8.18 -7.03
CA ILE A 371 -16.60 -7.03 -6.12
C ILE A 371 -15.23 -6.38 -6.29
N CYS A 372 -14.99 -5.25 -5.61
CA CYS A 372 -13.64 -4.70 -5.44
C CYS A 372 -13.20 -4.90 -4.00
N LEU A 373 -12.15 -5.68 -3.79
CA LEU A 373 -11.67 -6.03 -2.45
C LEU A 373 -10.15 -6.16 -2.44
N GLY A 374 -9.56 -5.93 -1.27
CA GLY A 374 -8.15 -6.21 -1.01
C GLY A 374 -7.85 -7.70 -1.05
N VAL A 375 -7.13 -8.15 -2.06
CA VAL A 375 -6.75 -9.56 -2.23
C VAL A 375 -5.24 -9.70 -2.44
N PRO A 376 -4.63 -10.82 -2.05
CA PRO A 376 -3.23 -11.09 -2.31
C PRO A 376 -3.00 -11.32 -3.81
N LEU A 377 -2.01 -10.63 -4.34
CA LEU A 377 -1.64 -10.62 -5.75
C LEU A 377 -0.14 -10.86 -5.86
N PHE A 378 0.26 -11.41 -7.00
CA PHE A 378 1.61 -11.23 -7.49
C PHE A 378 1.65 -10.03 -8.43
N ILE A 379 2.57 -9.10 -8.21
CA ILE A 379 2.85 -8.00 -9.13
C ILE A 379 4.30 -8.05 -9.58
N SER A 380 4.52 -7.77 -10.86
CA SER A 380 5.84 -7.68 -11.49
C SER A 380 5.72 -6.94 -12.83
N LYS A 381 6.82 -6.86 -13.60
CA LYS A 381 6.76 -6.46 -15.01
C LYS A 381 5.83 -7.34 -15.87
N ASN A 382 5.45 -8.53 -15.41
CA ASN A 382 4.52 -9.39 -16.14
C ASN A 382 3.04 -9.02 -15.90
N GLY A 383 2.78 -7.97 -15.11
CA GLY A 383 1.43 -7.53 -14.80
C GLY A 383 0.95 -7.92 -13.41
N ILE A 384 -0.36 -8.09 -13.30
CA ILE A 384 -1.06 -8.44 -12.06
C ILE A 384 -1.57 -9.87 -12.18
N GLU A 385 -1.05 -10.77 -11.34
CA GLU A 385 -1.50 -12.16 -11.28
C GLU A 385 -2.23 -12.39 -9.95
N GLU A 386 -3.47 -12.87 -10.03
CA GLU A 386 -4.31 -13.05 -8.86
C GLU A 386 -4.08 -14.41 -8.22
N ILE A 387 -3.83 -14.44 -6.92
CA ILE A 387 -3.59 -15.69 -6.19
C ILE A 387 -4.93 -16.40 -5.98
N ASP A 388 -4.99 -17.68 -6.36
CA ASP A 388 -6.10 -18.55 -6.01
C ASP A 388 -6.07 -18.81 -4.51
N LEU A 389 -7.03 -18.24 -3.78
CA LEU A 389 -7.06 -18.26 -2.33
C LEU A 389 -7.27 -19.67 -1.77
N ASP A 390 -7.99 -20.54 -2.48
CA ASP A 390 -8.16 -21.94 -2.09
C ASP A 390 -6.87 -22.76 -2.26
N SER A 391 -5.90 -22.24 -3.03
CA SER A 391 -4.58 -22.85 -3.16
C SER A 391 -3.61 -22.48 -2.03
N ILE A 392 -3.98 -21.53 -1.16
CA ILE A 392 -3.18 -21.14 -0.01
C ILE A 392 -3.25 -22.25 1.05
N GLU A 393 -2.09 -22.74 1.44
CA GLU A 393 -2.00 -23.81 2.44
C GLU A 393 -2.55 -23.35 3.80
N ASN A 394 -3.38 -24.20 4.42
CA ASN A 394 -4.03 -23.93 5.71
C ASN A 394 -4.99 -22.72 5.72
N PHE A 395 -5.39 -22.18 4.56
CA PHE A 395 -6.29 -21.03 4.46
C PHE A 395 -7.56 -21.18 5.32
N ARG A 396 -8.26 -22.31 5.16
CA ARG A 396 -9.47 -22.64 5.95
C ARG A 396 -9.16 -23.04 7.39
N ALA A 397 -8.02 -23.73 7.62
CA ALA A 397 -7.61 -24.12 8.97
C ALA A 397 -7.33 -22.90 9.87
N TYR A 398 -6.81 -21.81 9.28
CA TYR A 398 -6.63 -20.53 9.94
C TYR A 398 -7.88 -19.64 9.96
N ARG A 399 -8.99 -20.07 9.35
CA ARG A 399 -10.24 -19.32 9.18
C ARG A 399 -10.04 -18.00 8.44
N ASP A 400 -9.09 -17.96 7.51
CA ASP A 400 -8.85 -16.78 6.67
C ASP A 400 -10.02 -16.59 5.68
N ASP A 401 -10.63 -17.68 5.22
CA ASP A 401 -11.85 -17.71 4.41
C ASP A 401 -13.03 -17.03 5.12
N GLU A 402 -13.27 -17.34 6.40
CA GLU A 402 -14.35 -16.71 7.15
C GLU A 402 -14.17 -15.20 7.31
N GLN A 403 -12.92 -14.74 7.52
CA GLN A 403 -12.63 -13.32 7.58
C GLN A 403 -12.90 -12.63 6.24
N LEU A 404 -12.51 -13.29 5.14
CA LEU A 404 -12.76 -12.81 3.80
C LEU A 404 -14.26 -12.76 3.47
N PHE A 405 -15.05 -13.77 3.82
CA PHE A 405 -16.51 -13.75 3.63
C PHE A 405 -17.17 -12.62 4.42
N ARG A 406 -16.71 -12.34 5.65
CA ARG A 406 -17.18 -11.16 6.38
C ARG A 406 -16.84 -9.85 5.67
N ALA A 407 -15.66 -9.77 5.05
CA ALA A 407 -15.29 -8.62 4.23
C ALA A 407 -16.22 -8.46 3.02
N VAL A 408 -16.60 -9.55 2.35
CA VAL A 408 -17.59 -9.53 1.26
C VAL A 408 -18.94 -8.98 1.75
N GLU A 409 -19.43 -9.43 2.90
CA GLU A 409 -20.71 -8.95 3.44
C GLU A 409 -20.66 -7.48 3.87
N VAL A 410 -19.54 -7.01 4.45
CA VAL A 410 -19.36 -5.59 4.74
C VAL A 410 -19.34 -4.76 3.45
N PHE A 411 -18.63 -5.23 2.41
CA PHE A 411 -18.61 -4.57 1.10
C PHE A 411 -20.04 -4.44 0.55
N LYS A 412 -20.81 -5.52 0.53
CA LYS A 412 -22.21 -5.51 0.07
C LYS A 412 -23.04 -4.54 0.88
N ASN A 413 -23.01 -4.60 2.20
CA ASN A 413 -23.81 -3.69 3.04
C ASN A 413 -23.47 -2.20 2.78
N LYS A 414 -22.21 -1.89 2.46
CA LYS A 414 -21.76 -0.55 2.17
C LYS A 414 -22.13 -0.06 0.77
N TYR A 415 -22.04 -0.92 -0.24
CA TYR A 415 -22.14 -0.53 -1.65
C TYR A 415 -23.39 -1.06 -2.37
N SER A 416 -24.16 -1.97 -1.77
CA SER A 416 -25.42 -2.53 -2.29
C SER A 416 -26.65 -1.74 -1.85
N CYS A 417 -26.51 -0.68 -1.05
CA CYS A 417 -27.61 0.23 -0.79
C CYS A 417 -27.87 1.06 -2.06
N PRO A 418 -29.04 0.95 -2.70
CA PRO A 418 -29.33 1.71 -3.91
C PRO A 418 -29.37 3.20 -3.57
N ALA A 419 -28.61 3.99 -4.33
CA ALA A 419 -28.82 5.43 -4.41
C ALA A 419 -30.12 5.73 -5.16
#